data_AF-A0A7W9LF32-F1
#
_entry.id   AF-A0A7W9LF32-F1
#
_cell.length_a   1.000
_cell.length_b   1.000
_cell.length_c   1.000
_cell.angle_alpha   90.00
_cell.angle_beta   90.00
_cell.angle_gamma   90.00
#
_symmetry.space_group_name_H-M   'P 1'
#
loop_
_entity.id
_entity.type
_entity.pdbx_description
1 polymer ?
#
loop_
_entity_poly.entity_id
_entity_poly.type
_entity_poly.pdbx_seq_one_letter_code
_entity_poly.pdbx_strand_id
1 'polypeptide(L)' 'MTRTGEFYVGGERVEPEGGEVLKVVSPSSEEVVGEVRASAP' A
#
# COMPACT_ATOMS: atom_id res chain seq x y z
N MET A 1 -2.46 -16.41 1.43
CA MET A 1 -2.44 -15.17 0.63
C MET A 1 -2.27 -14.01 1.59
N THR A 2 -1.11 -13.35 1.57
CA THR A 2 -0.88 -12.13 2.35
C THR A 2 -1.69 -11.00 1.70
N ARG A 3 -2.60 -10.37 2.46
CA ARG A 3 -3.38 -9.22 1.96
C ARG A 3 -2.45 -8.01 1.89
N THR A 4 -1.91 -7.74 0.71
CA THR A 4 -1.14 -6.52 0.43
C THR A 4 -2.12 -5.34 0.38
N GLY A 5 -1.92 -4.35 1.25
CA GLY A 5 -2.71 -3.10 1.25
C GLY A 5 -3.34 -2.71 2.59
N GLU A 6 -3.36 -3.58 3.60
CA GLU A 6 -3.86 -3.22 4.94
C GLU A 6 -2.88 -2.26 5.63
N PHE A 7 -3.43 -1.26 6.33
CA PHE A 7 -2.66 -0.38 7.21
C PHE A 7 -2.49 -1.03 8.57
N TYR A 8 -1.42 -0.68 9.27
CA TYR A 8 -1.24 -1.08 10.67
C TYR A 8 -1.41 0.14 11.56
N VAL A 9 -2.55 0.21 12.27
CA VAL A 9 -2.96 1.37 13.07
C VAL A 9 -3.33 0.87 14.46
N GLY A 10 -2.72 1.44 15.50
CA GLY A 10 -3.08 1.13 16.90
C GLY A 10 -2.87 -0.32 17.34
N GLY A 11 -2.05 -1.10 16.63
CA GLY A 11 -1.84 -2.53 16.93
C GLY A 11 -2.68 -3.48 16.09
N GLU A 12 -3.55 -2.96 15.22
CA GLU A 12 -4.46 -3.74 14.39
C GLU A 12 -4.19 -3.53 12.89
N ARG A 13 -4.54 -4.54 12.08
CA ARG A 13 -4.58 -4.41 10.62
C ARG A 13 -5.95 -3.89 10.21
N VAL A 14 -5.96 -2.80 9.45
CA VAL A 14 -7.19 -2.11 9.03
C VAL A 14 -7.21 -1.93 7.52
N GLU A 15 -8.38 -2.02 6.90
CA GLU A 15 -8.55 -1.61 5.51
C GLU A 15 -8.59 -0.07 5.47
N PRO A 16 -7.72 0.59 4.69
CA PRO A 16 -7.71 2.04 4.60
C PRO A 16 -8.96 2.59 3.92
N GLU A 17 -9.41 3.77 4.35
CA GLU A 17 -10.49 4.50 3.69
C GLU A 17 -9.96 5.19 2.43
N GLY A 18 -10.66 4.98 1.29
CA GLY A 18 -10.25 5.48 -0.02
C GLY A 18 -9.69 4.36 -0.91
N GLY A 19 -10.08 4.38 -2.20
CA GLY A 19 -9.74 3.34 -3.16
C GLY A 19 -8.40 3.53 -3.89
N GLU A 20 -7.65 4.59 -3.56
CA GLU A 20 -6.44 4.93 -4.30
C GLU A 20 -5.29 3.96 -3.98
N VAL A 21 -4.58 3.55 -5.03
CA VAL A 21 -3.46 2.62 -4.97
C VAL A 21 -2.24 3.29 -5.60
N LEU A 22 -1.14 3.34 -4.85
CA LEU A 22 0.14 3.84 -5.31
C LEU A 22 1.04 2.69 -5.72
N LYS A 23 1.73 2.85 -6.85
CA LYS A 23 2.73 1.90 -7.32
C LYS A 23 4.06 2.15 -6.62
N VAL A 24 4.67 1.09 -6.11
CA VAL A 24 6.02 1.12 -5.54
C VAL A 24 7.02 0.87 -6.67
N VAL A 25 7.86 1.87 -6.93
CA VAL A 25 8.89 1.81 -7.99
C VAL A 25 10.25 1.56 -7.35
N SER A 26 11.00 0.60 -7.89
CA SER A 26 12.37 0.32 -7.47
C SER A 26 13.31 1.45 -7.91
N PRO A 27 14.08 2.06 -6.99
CA PRO A 27 15.02 3.11 -7.37
C PRO A 27 16.22 2.59 -8.17
N SER A 28 16.49 1.27 -8.16
CA SER A 28 17.64 0.68 -8.84
C SER A 28 17.35 0.22 -10.28
N SER A 29 16.07 0.00 -10.62
CA SER A 29 15.66 -0.50 -11.95
C SER A 29 14.53 0.30 -12.59
N GLU A 30 13.93 1.24 -11.87
CA GLU A 30 12.76 2.01 -12.30
C GLU A 30 11.51 1.14 -12.60
N GLU A 31 11.55 -0.14 -12.22
CA GLU A 31 10.44 -1.06 -12.39
C GLU A 31 9.44 -1.00 -11.23
N VAL A 32 8.17 -1.31 -11.51
CA VAL A 32 7.15 -1.46 -10.48
C VAL A 32 7.33 -2.81 -9.78
N VAL A 33 7.57 -2.76 -8.46
CA VAL A 33 7.83 -3.96 -7.63
C VAL A 33 6.68 -4.29 -6.68
N GLY A 34 5.68 -3.42 -6.60
CA GLY A 34 4.50 -3.66 -5.77
C GLY A 34 3.51 -2.50 -5.78
N GLU A 35 2.49 -2.64 -4.95
CA GLU A 35 1.41 -1.67 -4.79
C GLU A 35 1.09 -1.50 -3.31
N VAL A 36 0.79 -0.26 -2.91
CA VAL A 36 0.33 0.08 -1.56
C VAL A 36 -0.93 0.92 -1.64
N ARG A 37 -1.84 0.73 -0.70
CA ARG A 37 -3.00 1.61 -0.55
C ARG A 37 -2.54 2.99 -0.07
N ALA A 38 -3.17 4.04 -0.54
CA ALA A 38 -3.05 5.37 0.02
C ALA A 38 -4.36 5.74 0.73
N SER A 39 -4.27 6.23 1.96
CA SER A 39 -5.38 6.99 2.53
C SER A 39 -5.51 8.28 1.73
N ALA A 40 -6.74 8.66 1.41
CA ALA A 40 -7.00 9.99 0.88
C ALA A 40 -6.42 11.07 1.84
N PRO A 41 -5.91 12.20 1.30
CA PRO A 41 -5.40 13.29 2.12
C PRO A 41 -6.46 13.91 3.04
#